data_AF-A0A967JR87-F1
#
_entry.id   AF-A0A967JR87-F1
#
_cell.length_a   1.000
_cell.length_b   1.000
_cell.length_c   1.000
_cell.angle_alpha   90.00
_cell.angle_beta   90.00
_cell.angle_gamma   90.00
#
_symmetry.space_group_name_H-M   'P 1'
#
loop_
_entity.id
_entity.type
_entity.pdbx_description
1 polymer ?
#
loop_
_entity_poly.entity_id
_entity_poly.type
_entity_poly.pdbx_seq_one_letter_code
_entity_poly.pdbx_strand_id
1 'polypeptide(L)' 'MALLLAAFVTAGPASAETAVKFANDWKWEGPAAPLLMALDKGWYREAGLDVTMDTGRGSREAIPRVASGT' A
#
# COMPACT_ATOMS: atom_id res chain seq x y z
N MET A 1 -38.32 27.79 -24.25
CA MET A 1 -38.12 26.39 -23.81
C MET A 1 -36.63 26.08 -23.91
N ALA A 2 -35.87 26.28 -22.84
CA ALA A 2 -34.48 25.84 -22.78
C ALA A 2 -34.22 25.41 -21.33
N LEU A 3 -34.41 24.12 -21.09
CA LEU A 3 -34.18 23.50 -19.79
C LEU A 3 -32.67 23.17 -19.72
N LEU A 4 -31.91 23.97 -18.98
CA LEU A 4 -30.52 23.67 -18.64
C LEU A 4 -30.52 22.52 -17.62
N LEU A 5 -30.23 21.30 -18.08
CA LEU A 5 -29.90 20.19 -17.19
C LEU A 5 -28.47 20.40 -16.67
N ALA A 6 -28.36 20.88 -15.43
CA ALA A 6 -27.12 20.82 -14.68
C ALA A 6 -26.86 19.36 -14.28
N ALA A 7 -25.86 18.73 -14.89
CA ALA A 7 -25.38 17.42 -14.48
C ALA A 7 -24.67 17.56 -13.12
N PHE A 8 -25.39 17.25 -12.03
CA PHE A 8 -24.77 17.04 -10.73
C PHE A 8 -23.95 15.75 -10.80
N VAL A 9 -22.64 15.88 -11.05
CA VAL A 9 -21.69 14.81 -10.80
C VAL A 9 -21.59 14.66 -9.28
N THR A 10 -22.30 13.69 -8.71
CA THR A 10 -22.10 13.30 -7.33
C THR A 10 -20.74 12.63 -7.24
N ALA A 11 -19.73 13.34 -6.74
CA ALA A 11 -18.48 12.71 -6.33
C ALA A 11 -18.82 11.69 -5.25
N GLY A 12 -18.72 10.40 -5.59
CA GLY A 12 -18.82 9.32 -4.61
C GLY A 12 -17.68 9.43 -3.59
N PRO A 13 -17.80 8.80 -2.42
CA PRO A 13 -16.73 8.81 -1.43
C PRO A 13 -15.45 8.26 -2.08
N ALA A 14 -14.38 9.05 -2.02
CA ALA A 14 -13.05 8.56 -2.37
C ALA A 14 -12.61 7.58 -1.28
N SER A 15 -12.57 6.29 -1.61
CA SER A 15 -11.93 5.29 -0.75
C SER A 15 -10.42 5.55 -0.80
N ALA A 16 -9.88 6.17 0.25
CA ALA A 16 -8.44 6.29 0.41
C ALA A 16 -7.85 4.89 0.64
N GLU A 17 -6.77 4.56 -0.05
CA GLU A 17 -6.02 3.35 0.20
C GLU A 17 -5.43 3.39 1.61
N THR A 18 -5.39 2.23 2.28
CA THR A 18 -4.78 2.12 3.60
C THR A 18 -3.27 2.07 3.42
N ALA A 19 -2.57 3.08 3.92
CA ALA A 19 -1.12 3.14 3.85
C ALA A 19 -0.48 2.05 4.74
N VAL A 20 0.42 1.27 4.16
CA VAL A 20 1.15 0.19 4.85
C VAL A 20 2.65 0.33 4.56
N LYS A 21 3.44 0.48 5.62
CA LYS A 21 4.90 0.35 5.55
C LYS A 21 5.30 -1.06 5.97
N PHE A 22 5.86 -1.80 5.03
CA PHE A 22 6.35 -3.16 5.26
C PHE A 22 7.86 -3.13 5.55
N ALA A 23 8.22 -3.52 6.77
CA ALA A 23 9.61 -3.71 7.16
C ALA A 23 10.03 -5.16 6.87
N ASN A 24 10.83 -5.37 5.82
CA ASN A 24 11.38 -6.71 5.58
C ASN A 24 12.32 -7.12 6.73
N ASP A 25 12.39 -8.40 7.02
CA ASP A 25 13.22 -8.95 8.10
C ASP A 25 14.72 -8.93 7.73
N TRP A 26 15.05 -9.08 6.45
CA TRP A 26 16.43 -9.21 5.95
C TRP A 26 16.67 -8.48 4.62
N LYS A 27 17.82 -8.71 3.98
CA LYS A 27 18.03 -8.31 2.58
C LYS A 27 17.10 -9.11 1.66
N TRP A 28 16.88 -8.62 0.44
CA TRP A 28 16.05 -9.34 -0.53
C TRP A 28 16.65 -10.69 -0.90
N GLU A 29 15.89 -11.75 -0.62
CA GLU A 29 16.23 -13.13 -0.96
C GLU A 29 14.96 -13.84 -1.44
N GLY A 30 15.12 -15.07 -1.95
CA GLY A 30 14.02 -15.89 -2.48
C GLY A 30 12.74 -15.91 -1.63
N PRO A 31 12.80 -15.98 -0.29
CA PRO A 31 11.61 -15.97 0.56
C PRO A 31 10.73 -14.71 0.42
N ALA A 32 11.29 -13.55 0.05
CA ALA A 32 10.54 -12.31 -0.12
C ALA A 32 9.83 -12.22 -1.49
N ALA A 33 10.12 -13.13 -2.43
CA ALA A 33 9.61 -13.07 -3.79
C ALA A 33 8.08 -12.98 -3.90
N PRO A 34 7.28 -13.72 -3.12
CA PRO A 34 5.82 -13.61 -3.20
C PRO A 34 5.28 -12.21 -2.83
N LEU A 35 5.91 -11.55 -1.85
CA LEU A 35 5.52 -10.21 -1.39
C LEU A 35 5.86 -9.15 -2.44
N LEU A 36 7.06 -9.22 -3.00
CA LEU A 36 7.51 -8.32 -4.06
C LEU A 36 6.71 -8.52 -5.36
N MET A 37 6.36 -9.77 -5.69
CA MET A 37 5.49 -10.07 -6.83
C MET A 37 4.09 -9.48 -6.65
N ALA A 38 3.50 -9.59 -5.45
CA ALA A 38 2.19 -9.00 -5.18
C ALA A 38 2.21 -7.46 -5.32
N LEU A 39 3.33 -6.82 -4.94
CA LEU A 39 3.55 -5.39 -5.14
C LEU A 39 3.62 -5.05 -6.64
N ASP A 40 4.44 -5.77 -7.41
CA ASP A 40 4.60 -5.60 -8.86
C ASP A 40 3.28 -5.81 -9.62
N LYS A 41 2.51 -6.83 -9.24
CA LYS A 41 1.20 -7.12 -9.84
C LYS A 41 0.10 -6.15 -9.41
N GLY A 42 0.35 -5.28 -8.43
CA GLY A 42 -0.62 -4.30 -7.95
C GLY A 42 -1.73 -4.88 -7.06
N TRP A 43 -1.60 -6.13 -6.60
CA TRP A 43 -2.62 -6.81 -5.81
C TRP A 43 -2.90 -6.12 -4.47
N TYR A 44 -1.91 -5.43 -3.90
CA TYR A 44 -2.13 -4.61 -2.71
C TYR A 44 -3.08 -3.44 -2.99
N ARG A 45 -2.92 -2.74 -4.11
CA ARG A 45 -3.83 -1.65 -4.51
C ARG A 45 -5.23 -2.16 -4.83
N GLU A 46 -5.32 -3.33 -5.47
CA GLU A 46 -6.62 -4.00 -5.69
C GLU A 46 -7.33 -4.34 -4.37
N ALA A 47 -6.56 -4.65 -3.32
CA ALA A 47 -7.05 -4.83 -1.96
C ALA A 47 -7.27 -3.52 -1.19
N GLY A 48 -7.07 -2.35 -1.82
CA GLY A 48 -7.19 -1.03 -1.20
C GLY A 48 -6.03 -0.67 -0.26
N LEU A 49 -4.84 -1.22 -0.48
CA LEU A 49 -3.64 -0.99 0.31
C LEU A 49 -2.56 -0.26 -0.51
N ASP A 50 -2.04 0.84 0.03
CA ASP A 50 -0.87 1.54 -0.49
C ASP A 50 0.37 1.02 0.26
N VAL A 51 0.99 -0.03 -0.30
CA VAL A 51 2.10 -0.73 0.34
C VAL A 51 3.44 -0.18 -0.15
N THR A 52 4.29 0.21 0.80
CA THR A 52 5.71 0.51 0.58
C THR A 52 6.56 -0.55 1.28
N MET A 53 7.66 -0.98 0.66
CA MET A 53 8.52 -2.04 1.20
C MET A 53 9.98 -1.61 1.24
N ASP A 54 10.61 -1.75 2.41
CA ASP A 54 12.03 -1.51 2.61
C ASP A 54 12.78 -2.81 2.89
N THR A 55 14.03 -2.88 2.44
CA THR A 55 14.95 -3.95 2.83
C THR A 55 15.26 -3.85 4.32
N GLY A 56 15.34 -5.02 4.96
CA GLY A 56 15.73 -5.18 6.36
C GLY A 56 17.23 -5.39 6.53
N ARG A 57 17.68 -5.21 7.78
CA ARG A 57 19.04 -5.54 8.24
C ARG A 57 19.00 -6.46 9.47
N GLY A 58 17.98 -7.31 9.55
CA GLY A 58 17.74 -8.25 10.65
C GLY A 58 16.64 -7.79 11.61
N SER A 59 16.19 -8.75 12.43
CA SER A 59 15.11 -8.55 13.43
C SER A 59 15.41 -7.46 14.45
N ARG A 60 16.70 -7.24 14.76
CA ARG A 60 17.17 -6.17 15.66
C ARG A 60 16.80 -4.77 15.17
N GLU A 61 16.54 -4.60 13.88
CA GLU A 61 16.11 -3.34 13.29
C GLU A 61 14.61 -3.33 12.93
N ALA A 62 14.11 -4.43 12.34
CA ALA A 62 12.72 -4.48 11.90
C ALA A 62 11.72 -4.35 13.08
N ILE A 63 12.01 -4.97 14.22
CA ILE A 63 11.13 -4.94 15.40
C ILE A 63 10.96 -3.51 15.95
N PRO A 64 12.04 -2.75 16.26
CA PRO A 64 11.91 -1.36 16.69
C PRO A 64 11.18 -0.46 15.69
N ARG A 65 11.35 -0.67 14.38
CA ARG A 65 10.67 0.12 13.34
C ARG A 65 9.16 -0.04 13.38
N VAL A 66 8.70 -1.30 13.37
CA VAL A 66 7.27 -1.60 13.50
C VAL A 66 6.71 -1.07 14.81
N ALA A 67 7.44 -1.23 15.92
CA ALA A 67 7.00 -0.74 17.24
C ALA A 67 6.91 0.80 17.31
N SER A 68 7.77 1.52 16.60
CA SER A 68 7.81 2.98 16.56
C SER A 68 6.96 3.59 15.43
N GLY A 69 6.42 2.79 14.53
CA GLY A 69 5.68 3.25 13.36
C GLY A 69 6.55 3.92 12.29
N THR A 70 7.85 3.58 12.24
CA THR A 70 8.81 4.17 11.31
C THR A 70 9.01 3.34 10.06
#